data_AF-A0A377DP14-F1
#
_entry.id   AF-A0A377DP14-F1
#
_cell.length_a   1.000
_cell.length_b   1.000
_cell.length_c   1.000
_cell.angle_alpha   90.00
_cell.angle_beta   90.00
_cell.angle_gamma   90.00
#
_symmetry.space_group_name_H-M   'P 1'
#
loop_
_entity.id
_entity.type
_entity.pdbx_description
1 polymer ?
#
loop_
_entity_poly.entity_id
_entity_poly.type
_entity_poly.pdbx_seq_one_letter_code
_entity_poly.pdbx_strand_id
1 'polypeptide(L)'
;MLPLENSDSPFKDVFSNAHEVTAETKENRTIYTQVFEIDNGIEKRCINHWHTLCNLPASDNAVYICGWQDITETRDLINALEVEKNKAIKATVAKSQFLATMSHEIRTPISSIMGFLELLSGFWS
;
A
#
# COMPACT_ATOMS: atom_id res chain seq x y z
N MET A 1 -34.95 14.09 6.20
CA MET A 1 -34.33 13.47 5.01
C MET A 1 -33.12 14.31 4.68
N LEU A 2 -31.90 13.77 4.81
CA LEU A 2 -30.67 14.52 4.53
C LEU A 2 -30.61 14.80 3.01
N PRO A 3 -30.21 16.00 2.57
CA PRO A 3 -30.21 16.40 1.16
C PRO A 3 -28.97 15.82 0.45
N LEU A 4 -28.92 14.50 0.32
CA LEU A 4 -27.74 13.77 -0.18
C LEU A 4 -27.73 13.56 -1.70
N GLU A 5 -28.82 13.92 -2.38
CA GLU A 5 -29.01 13.71 -3.83
C GLU A 5 -28.85 14.98 -4.68
N ASN A 6 -28.55 16.14 -4.06
CA ASN A 6 -28.37 17.38 -4.81
C ASN A 6 -27.13 17.27 -5.71
N SER A 7 -27.27 17.72 -6.97
CA SER A 7 -26.21 17.62 -7.98
C SER A 7 -24.91 18.35 -7.60
N ASP A 8 -25.00 19.33 -6.70
CA ASP A 8 -23.88 20.11 -6.19
C ASP A 8 -23.30 19.56 -4.88
N SER A 9 -23.78 18.41 -4.41
CA SER A 9 -23.23 17.76 -3.22
C SER A 9 -21.84 17.19 -3.53
N PRO A 10 -20.81 17.51 -2.72
CA PRO A 10 -19.49 16.89 -2.86
C PRO A 10 -19.52 15.37 -2.60
N PHE A 11 -20.66 14.85 -2.14
CA PHE A 11 -20.89 13.44 -1.90
C PHE A 11 -21.76 12.77 -2.96
N LYS A 12 -22.12 13.44 -4.06
CA LYS A 12 -22.98 12.87 -5.11
C LYS A 12 -22.43 11.54 -5.64
N ASP A 13 -21.12 11.47 -5.89
CA ASP A 13 -20.44 10.25 -6.38
C ASP A 13 -20.46 9.12 -5.33
N VAL A 14 -20.55 9.48 -4.05
CA VAL A 14 -20.65 8.55 -2.92
C VAL A 14 -22.03 7.88 -2.88
N PHE A 15 -23.09 8.62 -3.24
CA PHE A 15 -24.47 8.15 -3.20
C PHE A 15 -25.00 7.64 -4.55
N SER A 16 -24.32 7.94 -5.68
CA SER A 16 -24.74 7.49 -7.01
C SER A 16 -24.81 5.96 -7.13
N ASN A 17 -24.02 5.23 -6.33
CA ASN A 17 -24.01 3.77 -6.32
C ASN A 17 -25.04 3.14 -5.37
N ALA A 18 -25.79 3.94 -4.60
CA ALA A 18 -26.77 3.42 -3.63
C ALA A 18 -28.04 2.86 -4.31
N HIS A 19 -28.39 3.35 -5.51
CA HIS A 19 -29.58 2.90 -6.25
C HIS A 19 -29.39 1.59 -7.01
N GLU A 20 -28.18 1.22 -7.42
CA GLU A 20 -27.92 -0.09 -8.05
C GLU A 20 -27.97 -1.24 -7.04
N VAL A 21 -27.54 -0.99 -5.80
CA VAL A 21 -27.48 -2.01 -4.73
C VAL A 21 -28.86 -2.39 -4.18
N THR A 22 -29.90 -1.58 -4.45
CA THR A 22 -31.28 -1.87 -4.02
C THR A 22 -32.03 -2.81 -4.97
N ALA A 23 -31.56 -2.98 -6.22
CA ALA A 23 -32.27 -3.75 -7.24
C ALA A 23 -31.90 -5.25 -7.27
N GLU A 24 -30.72 -5.61 -6.75
CA GLU A 24 -30.24 -6.98 -6.78
C GLU A 24 -30.11 -7.57 -5.38
N THR A 25 -30.90 -8.63 -5.15
CA THR A 25 -30.77 -9.67 -4.11
C THR A 25 -31.34 -9.40 -2.71
N LYS A 26 -32.47 -10.09 -2.45
CA LYS A 26 -33.12 -10.32 -1.15
C LYS A 26 -32.24 -11.00 -0.08
N GLU A 27 -30.94 -11.16 -0.30
CA GLU A 27 -30.04 -11.98 0.53
C GLU A 27 -28.73 -11.28 0.95
N ASN A 28 -28.45 -10.07 0.45
CA ASN A 28 -27.08 -9.54 0.50
C ASN A 28 -26.72 -8.73 1.76
N ARG A 29 -25.94 -9.36 2.65
CA ARG A 29 -25.09 -8.70 3.67
C ARG A 29 -23.81 -8.10 3.07
N THR A 30 -23.84 -7.63 1.84
CA THR A 30 -22.64 -7.15 1.14
C THR A 30 -22.26 -5.77 1.67
N ILE A 31 -21.01 -5.62 2.11
CA ILE A 31 -20.44 -4.33 2.52
C ILE A 31 -19.66 -3.80 1.32
N TYR A 32 -20.15 -2.70 0.76
CA TYR A 32 -19.44 -1.96 -0.28
C TYR A 32 -18.50 -0.98 0.38
N THR A 33 -17.26 -0.90 -0.08
CA THR A 33 -16.25 0.01 0.46
C THR A 33 -15.58 0.74 -0.69
N GLN A 34 -15.50 2.07 -0.59
CA GLN A 34 -14.90 2.94 -1.59
C GLN A 34 -14.09 4.02 -0.90
N VAL A 35 -12.92 4.34 -1.47
CA VAL A 35 -12.08 5.42 -0.99
C VAL A 35 -12.25 6.61 -1.91
N PHE A 36 -12.51 7.77 -1.32
CA PHE A 36 -12.66 9.05 -1.99
C PHE A 36 -11.50 9.95 -1.63
N GLU A 37 -10.93 10.62 -2.63
CA GLU A 37 -10.01 11.73 -2.41
C GLU A 37 -10.79 13.03 -2.52
N ILE A 38 -10.91 13.71 -1.39
CA ILE A 38 -11.65 14.98 -1.28
C ILE A 38 -10.62 16.10 -1.16
N ASP A 39 -10.70 17.07 -2.06
CA ASP A 39 -9.90 18.29 -2.03
C ASP A 39 -10.83 19.47 -1.76
N ASN A 40 -10.67 20.11 -0.60
CA ASN A 40 -11.46 21.28 -0.23
C ASN A 40 -10.77 22.61 -0.61
N GLY A 41 -9.68 22.56 -1.37
CA GLY A 41 -8.86 23.70 -1.77
C GLY A 41 -7.80 24.13 -0.75
N ILE A 42 -7.85 23.57 0.46
CA ILE A 42 -6.87 23.81 1.54
C ILE A 42 -6.04 22.56 1.76
N GLU A 43 -6.70 21.40 1.84
CA GLU A 43 -6.09 20.12 2.13
C GLU A 43 -6.79 18.99 1.38
N LYS A 44 -6.01 17.95 1.08
CA LYS A 44 -6.50 16.71 0.48
C LYS A 44 -6.74 15.69 1.58
N ARG A 45 -7.90 15.06 1.57
CA ARG A 45 -8.31 14.04 2.53
C ARG A 45 -8.71 12.76 1.80
N CYS A 46 -8.22 11.62 2.29
CA CYS A 46 -8.65 10.30 1.87
C CYS A 46 -9.78 9.83 2.79
N ILE A 47 -11.01 9.79 2.30
CA ILE A 47 -12.15 9.30 3.06
C ILE A 47 -12.50 7.88 2.62
N ASN A 48 -12.45 6.93 3.54
CA ASN A 48 -13.02 5.63 3.35
C ASN A 48 -14.52 5.68 3.66
N HIS A 49 -15.35 5.34 2.69
CA HIS A 49 -16.78 5.20 2.85
C HIS A 49 -17.17 3.74 2.66
N TRP A 50 -17.98 3.24 3.58
CA TRP A 50 -18.58 1.93 3.44
C TRP A 50 -20.08 2.02 3.60
N HIS A 51 -20.81 1.16 2.91
CA HIS A 51 -22.26 1.06 3.04
C HIS A 51 -22.77 -0.37 2.85
N THR A 52 -23.91 -0.66 3.46
CA THR A 52 -24.60 -1.94 3.38
C THR A 52 -26.10 -1.77 3.58
N LEU A 53 -26.89 -2.69 3.01
CA LEU A 53 -28.32 -2.79 3.26
C LEU A 53 -28.57 -3.87 4.32
N CYS A 54 -29.31 -3.49 5.35
CA CYS A 54 -29.69 -4.38 6.44
C CYS A 54 -31.21 -4.57 6.43
N ASN A 55 -31.68 -5.77 6.11
CA ASN A 55 -33.09 -6.12 6.23
C ASN A 55 -33.41 -6.39 7.71
N LEU A 56 -34.40 -5.69 8.26
CA LEU A 56 -34.88 -5.98 9.61
C LEU A 56 -35.87 -7.15 9.57
N PRO A 57 -35.72 -8.18 10.42
CA PRO A 57 -36.63 -9.32 10.43
C PRO A 57 -38.06 -8.95 10.84
N ALA A 58 -38.26 -7.80 11.50
CA ALA A 58 -39.56 -7.34 11.99
C ALA A 58 -40.20 -6.22 11.16
N SER A 59 -39.58 -5.77 10.07
CA SER A 59 -40.13 -4.73 9.19
C SER A 59 -39.81 -5.02 7.73
N ASP A 60 -40.77 -4.79 6.83
CA ASP A 60 -40.56 -4.92 5.38
C ASP A 60 -39.65 -3.83 4.78
N ASN A 61 -39.12 -2.95 5.63
CA ASN A 61 -38.21 -1.88 5.23
C ASN A 61 -36.75 -2.34 5.41
N ALA A 62 -35.97 -2.22 4.34
CA ALA A 62 -34.52 -2.31 4.40
C ALA A 62 -33.92 -1.02 4.99
N VAL A 63 -32.95 -1.15 5.90
CA VAL A 63 -32.21 -0.02 6.46
C VAL A 63 -30.87 0.09 5.76
N TYR A 64 -30.59 1.27 5.22
CA TYR A 64 -29.28 1.61 4.67
C TYR A 64 -28.35 2.07 5.80
N ILE A 65 -27.24 1.36 5.98
CA ILE A 65 -26.21 1.69 6.96
C ILE A 65 -24.98 2.12 6.19
N CYS A 66 -24.40 3.26 6.55
CA CYS A 66 -23.13 3.73 6.00
C CYS A 66 -22.23 4.32 7.08
N GLY A 67 -20.94 4.41 6.78
CA GLY A 67 -19.97 5.07 7.63
C GLY A 67 -18.85 5.69 6.81
N TRP A 68 -18.34 6.81 7.31
CA TRP A 68 -17.17 7.49 6.79
C TRP A 68 -16.04 7.45 7.79
N GLN A 69 -14.83 7.26 7.30
CA GLN A 69 -13.62 7.30 8.10
C GLN A 69 -12.56 8.08 7.33
N ASP A 70 -12.01 9.13 7.93
CA ASP A 70 -10.79 9.76 7.42
C ASP A 70 -9.62 8.78 7.64
N ILE A 71 -8.97 8.40 6.54
CA ILE A 71 -7.84 7.48 6.51
C ILE A 71 -6.57 8.15 5.95
N THR A 72 -6.57 9.49 5.84
CA THR A 72 -5.45 10.27 5.29
C THR A 72 -4.17 9.99 6.04
N GLU A 73 -4.17 10.22 7.36
CA GLU A 73 -2.98 10.04 8.21
C GLU A 73 -2.45 8.61 8.16
N THR A 74 -3.35 7.62 8.20
CA THR A 74 -2.99 6.20 8.10
C THR A 74 -2.31 5.88 6.77
N ARG A 75 -2.83 6.39 5.65
CA ARG A 75 -2.23 6.18 4.32
C ARG A 75 -0.88 6.85 4.20
N ASP A 76 -0.76 8.08 4.68
CA ASP A 76 0.50 8.83 4.64
C ASP A 76 1.59 8.13 5.45
N LEU A 77 1.24 7.61 6.63
CA LEU A 77 2.17 6.84 7.46
C LEU A 77 2.61 5.54 6.78
N ILE A 78 1.68 4.80 6.16
CA ILE A 78 1.99 3.57 5.42
C ILE A 78 2.95 3.87 4.26
N ASN A 79 2.68 4.92 3.48
CA ASN A 79 3.52 5.33 2.37
C ASN A 79 4.92 5.74 2.85
N ALA A 80 5.01 6.53 3.91
CA ALA A 80 6.29 6.93 4.50
C ALA A 80 7.09 5.71 4.98
N LEU A 81 6.43 4.75 5.63
CA LEU A 81 7.06 3.51 6.08
C LEU A 81 7.58 2.67 4.91
N GLU A 82 6.81 2.56 3.84
CA GLU A 82 7.21 1.81 2.65
C GLU A 82 8.43 2.43 1.95
N VAL A 83 8.49 3.77 1.89
CA VAL A 83 9.65 4.49 1.37
C VAL A 83 10.91 4.18 2.18
N GLU A 84 10.85 4.27 3.51
CA GLU A 84 12.01 3.97 4.36
C GLU A 84 12.41 2.49 4.31
N LYS A 85 11.43 1.58 4.28
CA LYS A 85 11.69 0.14 4.08
C LYS A 85 12.46 -0.10 2.78
N ASN A 86 12.01 0.51 1.69
CA ASN A 86 12.64 0.36 0.38
C ASN A 86 14.07 0.95 0.35
N LYS A 87 14.33 2.05 1.05
CA LYS A 87 15.69 2.58 1.22
C LYS A 87 16.59 1.58 1.95
N ALA A 88 16.13 1.00 3.06
CA ALA A 88 16.89 0.02 3.83
C ALA A 88 17.19 -1.25 3.01
N ILE A 89 16.22 -1.74 2.23
CA ILE A 89 16.41 -2.88 1.33
C ILE A 89 17.47 -2.56 0.28
N LYS A 90 17.39 -1.39 -0.39
CA LYS A 90 18.38 -0.98 -1.39
C LYS A 90 19.79 -0.89 -0.80
N ALA A 91 19.94 -0.32 0.39
CA ALA A 91 21.23 -0.23 1.07
C ALA A 91 21.78 -1.63 1.43
N THR A 92 20.93 -2.54 1.87
CA THR A 92 21.30 -3.93 2.19
C THR A 92 21.77 -4.66 0.94
N VAL A 93 21.03 -4.55 -0.16
CA VAL A 93 21.40 -5.16 -1.45
C VAL A 93 22.73 -4.59 -1.95
N ALA A 94 22.91 -3.27 -1.92
CA ALA A 94 24.15 -2.62 -2.32
C ALA A 94 25.34 -3.08 -1.46
N LYS A 95 25.16 -3.21 -0.14
CA LYS A 95 26.18 -3.72 0.78
C LYS A 95 26.56 -5.17 0.45
N SER A 96 25.58 -6.04 0.25
CA SER A 96 25.82 -7.44 -0.12
C SER A 96 26.54 -7.56 -1.46
N GLN A 97 26.12 -6.77 -2.46
CA GLN A 97 26.78 -6.71 -3.76
C GLN A 97 28.22 -6.24 -3.64
N PHE A 98 28.46 -5.16 -2.89
CA PHE A 98 29.81 -4.66 -2.63
C PHE A 98 30.70 -5.71 -1.96
N LEU A 99 30.22 -6.36 -0.90
CA LEU A 99 30.98 -7.40 -0.19
C LEU A 99 31.27 -8.61 -1.09
N ALA A 100 30.30 -9.04 -1.90
CA ALA A 100 30.49 -10.13 -2.86
C ALA A 100 31.55 -9.75 -3.91
N THR A 101 31.41 -8.58 -4.54
CA THR A 101 32.36 -8.07 -5.54
C THR A 101 33.77 -7.96 -4.96
N MET A 102 33.94 -7.32 -3.79
CA MET A 102 35.25 -7.21 -3.13
C MET A 102 35.84 -8.59 -2.80
N SER A 103 35.03 -9.55 -2.37
CA SER A 103 35.49 -10.92 -2.07
C SER A 103 36.02 -11.65 -3.32
N HIS A 104 35.43 -11.39 -4.49
CA HIS A 104 35.90 -11.93 -5.76
C HIS A 104 37.13 -11.19 -6.28
N GLU A 105 37.18 -9.87 -6.14
CA GLU A 105 38.29 -9.04 -6.61
C GLU A 105 39.56 -9.18 -5.77
N ILE A 106 39.45 -9.49 -4.47
CA ILE A 106 40.62 -9.71 -3.59
C ILE A 106 41.23 -11.11 -3.80
N ARG A 107 40.44 -12.10 -4.25
CA ARG A 107 40.92 -13.49 -4.45
C ARG A 107 41.99 -13.58 -5.54
N THR A 108 41.77 -12.93 -6.67
CA THR A 108 42.69 -12.96 -7.82
C THR A 108 44.09 -12.43 -7.49
N PRO A 109 44.26 -11.21 -6.92
CA PRO A 109 45.59 -10.70 -6.59
C PRO A 109 46.26 -11.49 -5.46
N ILE A 110 45.52 -11.98 -4.45
CA ILE A 110 46.12 -12.82 -3.38
C ILE A 110 46.64 -14.14 -3.97
N SER A 111 45.88 -14.78 -4.85
CA SER A 111 46.32 -16.00 -5.54
C SER A 111 47.55 -15.74 -6.43
N SER A 112 47.62 -14.59 -7.12
CA SER A 112 48.79 -14.20 -7.91
C SER A 112 50.04 -13.95 -7.06
N ILE A 113 49.89 -13.30 -5.90
CA ILE A 113 51.00 -13.06 -4.96
C ILE A 113 51.52 -14.38 -4.40
N MET A 114 50.63 -15.30 -4.00
CA MET A 114 51.05 -16.61 -3.50
C MET A 114 51.78 -17.44 -4.56
N GLY A 115 51.30 -17.47 -5.80
CA GLY A 115 52.00 -18.15 -6.89
C GLY A 115 53.42 -17.58 -7.12
N PHE A 116 53.60 -16.27 -6.97
CA PHE A 116 54.92 -15.64 -7.09
C PHE A 116 55.84 -16.01 -5.91
N LEU A 117 55.30 -16.06 -4.68
CA LEU A 117 56.04 -16.47 -3.50
C LEU A 117 56.45 -17.95 -3.56
N GLU A 118 55.59 -18.84 -4.08
CA GLU A 118 55.92 -20.24 -4.32
C GLU A 118 57.10 -20.38 -5.29
N LEU A 119 57.08 -19.63 -6.40
CA LEU A 119 58.19 -19.61 -7.38
C LEU A 119 59.51 -19.10 -6.79
N LEU A 120 59.46 -18.09 -5.92
CA LEU A 120 60.65 -17.58 -5.21
C LEU A 120 61.17 -18.58 -4.17
N SER A 121 60.28 -19.33 -3.52
CA SER A 121 60.65 -20.30 -2.48
C SER A 121 61.22 -21.60 -3.07
N GLY A 122 60.71 -22.06 -4.22
CA GLY A 122 61.24 -23.21 -4.95
C GLY A 122 62.61 -22.96 -5.58
N PHE A 123 63.06 -21.70 -5.68
CA PHE A 123 64.37 -21.32 -6.19
C PHE A 123 65.52 -21.52 -5.18
N TRP A 124 65.20 -21.84 -3.93
CA TRP A 124 66.16 -22.04 -2.83
C TRP A 124 66.17 -23.48 -2.26
N SER A 125 65.60 -24.44 -2.99
CA SER A 125 65.74 -25.88 -2.71
C SER A 125 66.63 -26.56 -3.74
#